data_AF-G5A3U2-F1
#
_entry.id   AF-G5A3U2-F1
#
_cell.length_a   1.000
_cell.length_b   1.000
_cell.length_c   1.000
_cell.angle_alpha   90.00
_cell.angle_beta   90.00
_cell.angle_gamma   90.00
#
_symmetry.space_group_name_H-M   'P 1'
#
loop_
_entity.id
_entity.type
_entity.pdbx_description
1 polymer ?
#
loop_
_entity_poly.entity_id
_entity_poly.type
_entity_poly.pdbx_seq_one_letter_code
_entity_poly.pdbx_strand_id
1 'polypeptide(L)'
;MHVLVHVPGPRRDSSKEWRDKFLARQFAHHQLPSIESLGDFVAQALPEKIRVCSQYLWSWCQLFSPQLQEKLFVVDNAAPCEAFTLNVLSRLVKLPQCGDTACAFHSFWDSMFHDVLDFVLPQASAIRDSGNESPDFLLIFNDVYVFRGEEQAFGVDLGLPGNELTEKLVWNYGNIPYWLGYAASGYRFNLESVEERFRMVLALLNLSLLFPGIAEAPDQDDDVKTIHRPSGGVVRLYPAFVTKYYPVGAILYHLARVYGALLEGDVPNVDHLTKLDFKLNVATFEPCGEIAASPPRDLPTLFAVLKDVLQALVALHRVGWIHRDIRWPNVARSPHASSSRDHLRVEEHSPEMFVDGMLHTTAVDIWAVGYLIDCSDIGWDTDSKRSAFRESLMHQDPEARPSAEQPLRELTEFQQEALPAEADQDQSWLGKRKHS
;
A
#
# COMPACT_ATOMS: atom_id res chain seq x y z
N MET A 1 13.30 -46.64 -48.31
CA MET A 1 12.29 -45.75 -47.71
C MET A 1 12.91 -45.15 -46.46
N HIS A 2 13.23 -43.86 -46.45
CA HIS A 2 13.79 -43.19 -45.27
C HIS A 2 12.68 -42.36 -44.64
N VAL A 3 12.40 -42.61 -43.37
CA VAL A 3 11.47 -41.81 -42.56
C VAL A 3 12.26 -40.61 -42.04
N LEU A 4 11.97 -39.42 -42.58
CA LEU A 4 12.47 -38.16 -42.05
C LEU A 4 11.70 -37.84 -40.77
N VAL A 5 12.33 -38.04 -39.62
CA VAL A 5 11.81 -37.54 -38.34
C VAL A 5 12.32 -36.11 -38.18
N HIS A 6 11.42 -35.13 -38.28
CA HIS A 6 11.71 -33.76 -37.91
C HIS A 6 11.85 -33.70 -36.38
N VAL A 7 13.08 -33.64 -35.89
CA VAL A 7 13.36 -33.33 -34.48
C VAL A 7 13.13 -31.83 -34.32
N PRO A 8 12.10 -31.37 -33.58
CA PRO A 8 11.89 -29.94 -33.38
C PRO A 8 13.12 -29.36 -32.69
N GLY A 9 13.58 -28.20 -33.16
CA GLY A 9 14.61 -27.43 -32.45
C GLY A 9 14.14 -27.09 -31.02
N PRO A 10 15.05 -26.62 -30.15
CA PRO A 10 14.68 -26.22 -28.78
C PRO A 10 13.54 -25.20 -28.84
N ARG A 11 12.43 -25.47 -28.14
CA ARG A 11 11.29 -24.56 -28.03
C ARG A 11 11.76 -23.26 -27.41
N ARG A 12 11.50 -22.13 -28.08
CA ARG A 12 11.85 -20.81 -27.57
C ARG A 12 10.63 -20.21 -26.87
N ASP A 13 10.75 -19.80 -25.62
CA ASP A 13 9.69 -19.03 -24.97
C ASP A 13 9.62 -17.62 -25.58
N SER A 14 8.45 -17.26 -26.10
CA SER A 14 8.19 -16.00 -26.78
C SER A 14 7.35 -15.02 -25.96
N SER A 15 7.11 -15.30 -24.68
CA SER A 15 6.22 -14.52 -23.81
C SER A 15 6.64 -13.04 -23.71
N LYS A 16 7.94 -12.76 -23.58
CA LYS A 16 8.46 -11.38 -23.55
C LYS A 16 8.19 -10.65 -24.87
N GLU A 17 8.48 -11.29 -26.00
CA GLU A 17 8.25 -10.70 -27.33
C GLU A 17 6.75 -10.45 -27.57
N TRP A 18 5.90 -11.39 -27.16
CA TRP A 18 4.44 -11.21 -27.23
C TRP A 18 4.01 -10.00 -26.39
N ARG A 19 4.46 -9.90 -25.15
CA ARG A 19 4.13 -8.77 -24.26
C ARG A 19 4.60 -7.44 -24.85
N ASP A 20 5.82 -7.36 -25.36
CA ASP A 20 6.37 -6.13 -25.95
C ASP A 20 5.52 -5.70 -27.18
N LYS A 21 5.09 -6.64 -28.03
CA LYS A 21 4.18 -6.36 -29.15
C LYS A 21 2.77 -5.99 -28.70
N PHE A 22 2.27 -6.64 -27.65
CA PHE A 22 0.97 -6.39 -27.07
C PHE A 22 0.89 -4.96 -26.50
N LEU A 23 1.85 -4.57 -25.66
CA LEU A 23 1.93 -3.22 -25.09
C LEU A 23 2.19 -2.14 -26.13
N ALA A 24 2.81 -2.46 -27.27
CA ALA A 24 2.91 -1.54 -28.41
C ALA A 24 1.54 -1.16 -29.01
N ARG A 25 0.44 -1.81 -28.58
CA ARG A 25 -0.95 -1.52 -28.95
C ARG A 25 -1.71 -0.70 -27.89
N GLN A 26 -1.00 -0.16 -26.89
CA GLN A 26 -1.58 0.70 -25.87
C GLN A 26 -2.19 1.97 -26.46
N PHE A 27 -3.14 2.55 -25.72
CA PHE A 27 -3.89 3.73 -26.12
C PHE A 27 -3.36 4.96 -25.40
N ALA A 28 -3.20 6.06 -26.14
CA ALA A 28 -2.99 7.38 -25.54
C ALA A 28 -4.30 7.92 -24.96
N HIS A 29 -4.21 8.91 -24.07
CA HIS A 29 -5.36 9.53 -23.39
C HIS A 29 -6.53 9.90 -24.34
N HIS A 30 -6.23 10.55 -25.47
CA HIS A 30 -7.23 11.00 -26.45
C HIS A 30 -7.86 9.86 -27.28
N GLN A 31 -7.36 8.63 -27.12
CA GLN A 31 -7.83 7.44 -27.83
C GLN A 31 -8.65 6.52 -26.92
N LEU A 32 -8.85 6.89 -25.66
CA LEU A 32 -9.65 6.09 -24.73
C LEU A 32 -11.08 5.90 -25.30
N PRO A 33 -11.61 4.67 -25.32
CA PRO A 33 -12.98 4.42 -25.79
C PRO A 33 -13.99 5.16 -24.90
N SER A 34 -15.19 5.44 -25.43
CA SER A 34 -16.31 5.94 -24.62
C SER A 34 -16.86 4.85 -23.70
N ILE A 35 -17.59 5.24 -22.64
CA ILE A 35 -18.31 4.29 -21.77
C ILE A 35 -19.18 3.33 -22.60
N GLU A 36 -19.92 3.84 -23.60
CA GLU A 36 -20.82 3.06 -24.45
C GLU A 36 -20.10 1.98 -25.27
N SER A 37 -18.85 2.24 -25.67
CA SER A 37 -18.04 1.31 -26.48
C SER A 37 -17.13 0.39 -25.65
N LEU A 38 -17.04 0.62 -24.33
CA LEU A 38 -16.13 -0.11 -23.46
C LEU A 38 -16.49 -1.61 -23.39
N GLY A 39 -17.79 -1.93 -23.37
CA GLY A 39 -18.26 -3.33 -23.36
C GLY A 39 -17.82 -4.11 -24.59
N ASP A 40 -17.95 -3.51 -25.78
CA ASP A 40 -17.48 -4.12 -27.03
C ASP A 40 -15.96 -4.20 -27.08
N PHE A 41 -15.27 -3.16 -26.59
CA PHE A 41 -13.82 -3.09 -26.53
C PHE A 41 -13.23 -4.22 -25.67
N VAL A 42 -13.76 -4.49 -24.48
CA VAL A 42 -13.23 -5.55 -23.62
C VAL A 42 -13.53 -6.95 -24.16
N ALA A 43 -14.61 -7.10 -24.92
CA ALA A 43 -15.02 -8.38 -25.51
C ALA A 43 -14.34 -8.69 -26.85
N GLN A 44 -13.62 -7.75 -27.47
CA GLN A 44 -12.98 -7.95 -28.76
C GLN A 44 -11.78 -8.89 -28.69
N ALA A 45 -11.32 -9.40 -29.84
CA ALA A 45 -10.11 -10.22 -29.92
C ALA A 45 -8.87 -9.43 -29.49
N LEU A 46 -7.89 -10.11 -28.88
CA LEU A 46 -6.63 -9.46 -28.52
C LEU A 46 -5.95 -8.91 -29.79
N PRO A 47 -5.43 -7.68 -29.76
CA PRO A 47 -4.72 -7.10 -30.90
C PRO A 47 -3.40 -7.82 -31.19
N GLU A 48 -2.83 -8.52 -30.19
CA GLU A 48 -1.75 -9.49 -30.33
C GLU A 48 -2.14 -10.77 -29.61
N LYS A 49 -2.47 -11.82 -30.37
CA LYS A 49 -2.91 -13.11 -29.81
C LYS A 49 -1.77 -13.85 -29.12
N ILE A 50 -2.09 -14.54 -28.04
CA ILE A 50 -1.13 -15.32 -27.26
C ILE A 50 -0.75 -16.57 -28.06
N ARG A 51 0.56 -16.74 -28.29
CA ARG A 51 1.10 -17.94 -28.95
C ARG A 51 1.05 -19.12 -28.00
N VAL A 52 0.42 -20.21 -28.42
CA VAL A 52 0.26 -21.42 -27.59
C VAL A 52 0.56 -22.68 -28.39
N CYS A 53 1.15 -23.67 -27.73
CA CYS A 53 1.40 -24.98 -28.34
C CYS A 53 0.07 -25.70 -28.60
N SER A 54 -0.01 -26.44 -29.71
CA SER A 54 -1.21 -27.21 -30.07
C SER A 54 -1.58 -28.25 -29.01
N GLN A 55 -0.62 -28.73 -28.21
CA GLN A 55 -0.87 -29.66 -27.10
C GLN A 55 -1.69 -29.01 -25.96
N TYR A 56 -1.41 -27.76 -25.60
CA TYR A 56 -2.17 -27.04 -24.58
C TYR A 56 -3.57 -26.72 -25.06
N LEU A 57 -3.71 -26.17 -26.27
CA LEU A 57 -5.02 -25.89 -26.86
C LEU A 57 -5.86 -27.15 -27.00
N TRP A 58 -5.28 -28.27 -27.43
CA TRP A 58 -5.99 -29.54 -27.48
C TRP A 58 -6.45 -30.00 -26.08
N SER A 59 -5.59 -29.86 -25.07
CA SER A 59 -5.95 -30.20 -23.68
C SER A 59 -7.07 -29.31 -23.12
N TRP A 60 -7.20 -28.08 -23.61
CA TRP A 60 -8.20 -27.12 -23.17
C TRP A 60 -9.41 -26.97 -24.12
N CYS A 61 -9.43 -27.69 -25.25
CA CYS A 61 -10.38 -27.41 -26.33
C CYS A 61 -11.86 -27.62 -25.94
N GLN A 62 -12.11 -28.40 -24.89
CA GLN A 62 -13.45 -28.66 -24.35
C GLN A 62 -13.79 -27.77 -23.14
N LEU A 63 -12.84 -26.98 -22.64
CA LEU A 63 -13.03 -26.16 -21.43
C LEU A 63 -13.69 -24.80 -21.73
N PHE A 64 -13.62 -24.34 -22.98
CA PHE A 64 -14.22 -23.08 -23.42
C PHE A 64 -14.42 -23.03 -24.93
N SER A 65 -15.38 -22.21 -25.35
CA SER A 65 -15.86 -22.13 -26.73
C SER A 65 -14.75 -21.81 -27.78
N PRO A 66 -14.84 -22.38 -29.01
CA PRO A 66 -13.92 -22.06 -30.10
C PRO A 66 -13.86 -20.56 -30.42
N GLN A 67 -14.99 -19.85 -30.28
CA GLN A 67 -15.06 -18.40 -30.51
C GLN A 67 -14.17 -17.64 -29.52
N LEU A 68 -14.12 -18.08 -28.25
CA LEU A 68 -13.23 -17.48 -27.26
C LEU A 68 -11.77 -17.86 -27.52
N GLN A 69 -11.50 -19.10 -27.93
CA GLN A 69 -10.16 -19.54 -28.34
C GLN A 69 -9.61 -18.66 -29.47
N GLU A 70 -10.42 -18.38 -30.49
CA GLU A 70 -10.04 -17.54 -31.62
C GLU A 70 -9.75 -16.09 -31.22
N LYS A 71 -10.40 -15.57 -30.17
CA LYS A 71 -10.13 -14.20 -29.67
C LYS A 71 -8.79 -14.09 -28.95
N LEU A 72 -8.35 -15.15 -28.29
CA LEU A 72 -7.18 -15.14 -27.39
C LEU A 72 -5.92 -15.70 -28.04
N PHE A 73 -6.04 -16.76 -28.84
CA PHE A 73 -4.91 -17.65 -29.14
C PHE A 73 -4.56 -17.75 -30.62
N VAL A 74 -3.27 -18.02 -30.85
CA VAL A 74 -2.74 -18.49 -32.13
C VAL A 74 -1.81 -19.68 -31.87
N VAL A 75 -1.90 -20.71 -32.71
CA VAL A 75 -1.07 -21.91 -32.57
C VAL A 75 0.37 -21.61 -33.04
N ASP A 76 1.34 -21.81 -32.17
CA ASP A 76 2.76 -21.78 -32.51
C ASP A 76 3.53 -22.82 -31.67
N ASN A 77 3.98 -23.89 -32.32
CA ASN A 77 4.72 -24.98 -31.66
C ASN A 77 6.22 -24.69 -31.54
N ALA A 78 6.74 -23.70 -32.28
CA ALA A 78 8.15 -23.35 -32.28
C ALA A 78 8.47 -22.30 -31.22
N ALA A 79 7.57 -21.33 -31.06
CA ALA A 79 7.75 -20.19 -30.17
C ALA A 79 6.49 -19.87 -29.33
N PRO A 80 5.98 -20.79 -28.50
CA PRO A 80 4.85 -20.51 -27.62
C PRO A 80 5.22 -19.50 -26.51
N CYS A 81 4.21 -18.82 -25.95
CA CYS A 81 4.32 -18.01 -24.74
C CYS A 81 4.34 -18.94 -23.51
N GLU A 82 5.44 -19.69 -23.32
CA GLU A 82 5.52 -20.77 -22.32
C GLU A 82 5.42 -20.21 -20.90
N ALA A 83 6.16 -19.14 -20.54
CA ALA A 83 6.06 -18.52 -19.23
C ALA A 83 4.65 -17.98 -18.94
N PHE A 84 3.99 -17.31 -19.90
CA PHE A 84 2.61 -16.84 -19.68
C PHE A 84 1.64 -18.02 -19.52
N THR A 85 1.82 -19.07 -20.33
CA THR A 85 0.98 -20.27 -20.27
C THR A 85 1.09 -20.95 -18.92
N LEU A 86 2.31 -21.14 -18.41
CA LEU A 86 2.56 -21.82 -17.14
C LEU A 86 2.17 -20.96 -15.93
N ASN A 87 2.56 -19.69 -15.92
CA ASN A 87 2.40 -18.84 -14.74
C ASN A 87 0.99 -18.26 -14.62
N VAL A 88 0.29 -18.05 -15.74
CA VAL A 88 -1.03 -17.42 -15.75
C VAL A 88 -2.09 -18.41 -16.20
N LEU A 89 -2.06 -18.86 -17.46
CA LEU A 89 -3.18 -19.61 -18.05
C LEU A 89 -3.45 -20.96 -17.36
N SER A 90 -2.40 -21.67 -16.95
CA SER A 90 -2.54 -22.97 -16.29
C SER A 90 -3.26 -22.88 -14.94
N ARG A 91 -3.14 -21.73 -14.25
CA ARG A 91 -3.81 -21.47 -12.97
C ARG A 91 -5.31 -21.27 -13.16
N LEU A 92 -5.71 -20.59 -14.23
CA LEU A 92 -7.12 -20.38 -14.59
C LEU A 92 -7.88 -21.69 -14.84
N VAL A 93 -7.20 -22.77 -15.21
CA VAL A 93 -7.87 -24.05 -15.47
C VAL A 93 -8.28 -24.74 -14.16
N LYS A 94 -7.54 -24.52 -13.06
CA LYS A 94 -7.80 -25.15 -11.77
C LYS A 94 -8.62 -24.21 -10.89
N LEU A 95 -9.77 -24.68 -10.39
CA LEU A 95 -10.44 -24.02 -9.27
C LEU A 95 -9.67 -24.34 -7.99
N PRO A 96 -9.15 -23.35 -7.25
CA PRO A 96 -8.64 -23.58 -5.91
C PRO A 96 -9.80 -24.02 -5.01
N GLN A 97 -9.57 -24.97 -4.10
CA GLN A 97 -10.50 -25.21 -3.00
C GLN A 97 -10.40 -24.02 -2.05
N CYS A 98 -11.42 -23.15 -2.04
CA CYS A 98 -11.52 -22.03 -1.12
C CYS A 98 -12.50 -22.38 0.00
N GLY A 99 -12.25 -21.87 1.21
CA GLY A 99 -13.22 -21.85 2.30
C GLY A 99 -14.27 -20.75 2.12
N ASP A 100 -15.05 -20.45 3.16
CA ASP A 100 -16.20 -19.52 3.05
C ASP A 100 -15.85 -18.05 3.36
N THR A 101 -14.63 -17.75 3.83
CA THR A 101 -14.20 -16.40 4.19
C THR A 101 -13.58 -15.66 3.01
N ALA A 102 -13.65 -14.31 2.99
CA ALA A 102 -13.01 -13.49 1.95
C ALA A 102 -11.52 -13.84 1.77
N CYS A 103 -10.78 -13.95 2.88
CA CYS A 103 -9.35 -14.32 2.84
C CYS A 103 -9.07 -15.68 2.17
N ALA A 104 -10.02 -16.62 2.21
CA ALA A 104 -9.85 -17.90 1.54
C ALA A 104 -9.90 -17.81 0.00
N PHE A 105 -10.39 -16.69 -0.52
CA PHE A 105 -10.47 -16.40 -1.96
C PHE A 105 -9.37 -15.47 -2.47
N HIS A 106 -8.54 -14.85 -1.60
CA HIS A 106 -7.42 -13.98 -2.03
C HIS A 106 -6.55 -14.63 -3.10
N SER A 107 -6.12 -15.89 -2.88
CA SER A 107 -5.30 -16.61 -3.87
C SER A 107 -6.02 -16.83 -5.20
N PHE A 108 -7.35 -16.95 -5.20
CA PHE A 108 -8.14 -17.07 -6.42
C PHE A 108 -8.16 -15.73 -7.16
N TRP A 109 -8.51 -14.64 -6.48
CA TRP A 109 -8.55 -13.31 -7.08
C TRP A 109 -7.16 -12.83 -7.54
N ASP A 110 -6.09 -13.14 -6.80
CA ASP A 110 -4.71 -12.89 -7.22
C ASP A 110 -4.38 -13.60 -8.53
N SER A 111 -4.77 -14.87 -8.69
CA SER A 111 -4.54 -15.59 -9.95
C SER A 111 -5.31 -15.00 -11.14
N MET A 112 -6.44 -14.34 -10.87
CA MET A 112 -7.33 -13.76 -11.87
C MET A 112 -6.92 -12.34 -12.27
N PHE A 113 -6.49 -11.51 -11.31
CA PHE A 113 -6.16 -10.11 -11.51
C PHE A 113 -4.66 -9.84 -11.39
N HIS A 114 -4.10 -10.09 -10.20
CA HIS A 114 -2.72 -9.76 -9.88
C HIS A 114 -1.71 -10.45 -10.80
N ASP A 115 -1.76 -11.79 -10.92
CA ASP A 115 -0.81 -12.58 -11.70
C ASP A 115 -0.85 -12.21 -13.20
N VAL A 116 -2.04 -11.86 -13.72
CA VAL A 116 -2.20 -11.41 -15.11
C VAL A 116 -1.56 -10.04 -15.32
N LEU A 117 -1.87 -9.10 -14.42
CA LEU A 117 -1.40 -7.72 -14.49
C LEU A 117 0.10 -7.60 -14.24
N ASP A 118 0.65 -8.31 -13.26
CA ASP A 118 2.09 -8.36 -12.96
C ASP A 118 2.89 -8.88 -14.16
N PHE A 119 2.37 -9.89 -14.86
CA PHE A 119 3.04 -10.43 -16.05
C PHE A 119 3.12 -9.40 -17.18
N VAL A 120 1.98 -8.72 -17.44
CA VAL A 120 1.81 -7.82 -18.59
C VAL A 120 2.39 -6.44 -18.32
N LEU A 121 2.34 -5.96 -17.07
CA LEU A 121 2.81 -4.66 -16.64
C LEU A 121 3.81 -4.81 -15.48
N PRO A 122 5.01 -5.36 -15.71
CA PRO A 122 6.00 -5.60 -14.66
C PRO A 122 6.53 -4.32 -13.98
N GLN A 123 6.23 -3.14 -14.53
CA GLN A 123 6.52 -1.84 -13.95
C GLN A 123 5.41 -1.32 -13.04
N ALA A 124 4.22 -1.92 -13.07
CA ALA A 124 3.14 -1.61 -12.16
C ALA A 124 3.45 -2.15 -10.75
N SER A 125 2.84 -1.55 -9.74
CA SER A 125 2.89 -2.04 -8.36
C SER A 125 1.47 -2.31 -7.90
N ALA A 126 1.22 -3.50 -7.35
CA ALA A 126 -0.06 -3.83 -6.74
C ALA A 126 0.03 -3.69 -5.22
N ILE A 127 -1.03 -3.14 -4.62
CA ILE A 127 -1.26 -3.14 -3.17
C ILE A 127 -2.42 -4.09 -2.90
N ARG A 128 -2.26 -4.92 -1.87
CA ARG A 128 -3.29 -5.81 -1.33
C ARG A 128 -3.59 -5.38 0.10
N ASP A 129 -4.88 -5.31 0.45
CA ASP A 129 -5.37 -5.09 1.82
C ASP A 129 -4.82 -3.79 2.45
N SER A 130 -5.16 -2.65 1.83
CA SER A 130 -4.73 -1.31 2.29
C SER A 130 -5.52 -0.75 3.50
N GLY A 131 -6.30 -1.60 4.19
CA GLY A 131 -7.14 -1.22 5.33
C GLY A 131 -8.54 -0.70 4.94
N ASN A 132 -9.42 -0.54 5.94
CA ASN A 132 -10.87 -0.33 5.75
C ASN A 132 -11.29 0.87 4.87
N GLU A 133 -10.45 1.92 4.75
CA GLU A 133 -10.77 3.13 3.97
C GLU A 133 -10.27 3.08 2.52
N SER A 134 -9.50 2.04 2.16
CA SER A 134 -8.98 1.85 0.81
C SER A 134 -9.58 0.58 0.16
N PRO A 135 -9.63 0.50 -1.18
CA PRO A 135 -9.99 -0.74 -1.85
C PRO A 135 -9.05 -1.90 -1.48
N ASP A 136 -9.55 -3.13 -1.48
CA ASP A 136 -8.78 -4.33 -1.15
C ASP A 136 -7.63 -4.60 -2.14
N PHE A 137 -7.78 -4.12 -3.37
CA PHE A 137 -6.77 -4.20 -4.41
C PHE A 137 -6.57 -2.85 -5.09
N LEU A 138 -5.32 -2.41 -5.22
CA LEU A 138 -4.95 -1.21 -5.98
C LEU A 138 -3.80 -1.52 -6.92
N LEU A 139 -3.92 -1.14 -8.19
CA LEU A 139 -2.83 -1.17 -9.16
C LEU A 139 -2.33 0.24 -9.43
N ILE A 140 -1.05 0.46 -9.18
CA ILE A 140 -0.34 1.70 -9.47
C ILE A 140 0.48 1.52 -10.74
N PHE A 141 0.28 2.40 -11.71
CA PHE A 141 1.06 2.47 -12.94
C PHE A 141 1.48 3.93 -13.19
N ASN A 142 2.78 4.18 -13.34
CA ASN A 142 3.32 5.54 -13.47
C ASN A 142 2.79 6.50 -12.38
N ASP A 143 2.76 6.05 -11.13
CA ASP A 143 2.26 6.80 -9.97
C ASP A 143 0.74 7.09 -9.99
N VAL A 144 -0.02 6.44 -10.87
CA VAL A 144 -1.48 6.60 -10.98
C VAL A 144 -2.20 5.30 -10.62
N TYR A 145 -3.29 5.37 -9.85
CA TYR A 145 -4.11 4.23 -9.41
C TYR A 145 -5.02 3.62 -10.49
N VAL A 146 -4.48 3.27 -11.65
CA VAL A 146 -5.22 2.91 -12.88
C VAL A 146 -6.26 1.77 -12.75
N PHE A 147 -6.19 0.94 -11.70
CA PHE A 147 -7.14 -0.15 -11.47
C PHE A 147 -7.38 -0.40 -9.98
N ARG A 148 -8.62 -0.70 -9.60
CA ARG A 148 -9.04 -0.92 -8.20
C ARG A 148 -9.87 -2.19 -8.04
N GLY A 149 -9.91 -2.79 -6.87
CA GLY A 149 -10.73 -3.97 -6.57
C GLY A 149 -11.26 -3.98 -5.15
N GLU A 150 -12.50 -4.44 -4.99
CA GLU A 150 -13.13 -4.70 -3.69
C GLU A 150 -13.62 -6.16 -3.66
N GLU A 151 -13.34 -6.87 -2.57
CA GLU A 151 -13.43 -8.32 -2.46
C GLU A 151 -14.17 -8.74 -1.18
N GLN A 152 -15.33 -9.37 -1.32
CA GLN A 152 -16.16 -9.82 -0.20
C GLN A 152 -16.22 -11.35 -0.06
N ALA A 153 -16.63 -11.81 1.12
CA ALA A 153 -16.81 -13.23 1.41
C ALA A 153 -17.90 -13.88 0.53
N PHE A 154 -17.85 -15.21 0.41
CA PHE A 154 -18.85 -15.94 -0.38
C PHE A 154 -20.28 -15.71 0.16
N GLY A 155 -21.23 -15.51 -0.76
CA GLY A 155 -22.65 -15.34 -0.42
C GLY A 155 -23.06 -13.89 -0.18
N VAL A 156 -22.13 -12.95 -0.10
CA VAL A 156 -22.40 -11.51 -0.06
C VAL A 156 -22.96 -11.04 -1.41
N ASP A 157 -23.88 -10.08 -1.40
CA ASP A 157 -24.43 -9.49 -2.62
C ASP A 157 -23.36 -8.65 -3.34
N LEU A 158 -23.23 -8.79 -4.67
CA LEU A 158 -22.21 -8.05 -5.44
C LEU A 158 -22.44 -6.54 -5.46
N GLY A 159 -23.64 -6.06 -5.15
CA GLY A 159 -23.92 -4.64 -5.01
C GLY A 159 -23.16 -4.01 -3.85
N LEU A 160 -22.85 -4.76 -2.78
CA LEU A 160 -22.08 -4.25 -1.65
C LEU A 160 -20.64 -3.85 -2.04
N PRO A 161 -19.78 -4.76 -2.55
CA PRO A 161 -18.43 -4.39 -2.95
C PRO A 161 -18.42 -3.37 -4.11
N GLY A 162 -19.43 -3.38 -4.99
CA GLY A 162 -19.57 -2.35 -6.02
C GLY A 162 -19.86 -0.95 -5.47
N ASN A 163 -20.70 -0.85 -4.43
CA ASN A 163 -20.98 0.41 -3.74
C ASN A 163 -19.75 0.87 -2.94
N GLU A 164 -19.09 -0.02 -2.21
CA GLU A 164 -17.87 0.28 -1.45
C GLU A 164 -16.77 0.83 -2.37
N LEU A 165 -16.58 0.22 -3.55
CA LEU A 165 -15.61 0.70 -4.54
C LEU A 165 -15.94 2.14 -5.00
N THR A 166 -17.22 2.49 -5.09
CA THR A 166 -17.68 3.82 -5.50
C THR A 166 -17.56 4.83 -4.36
N GLU A 167 -17.90 4.43 -3.12
CA GLU A 167 -17.78 5.27 -1.93
C GLU A 167 -16.31 5.59 -1.59
N LYS A 168 -15.41 4.63 -1.79
CA LYS A 168 -13.95 4.79 -1.62
C LYS A 168 -13.28 5.52 -2.80
N LEU A 169 -14.00 5.81 -3.88
CA LEU A 169 -13.46 6.51 -5.05
C LEU A 169 -13.59 8.02 -4.88
N VAL A 170 -12.48 8.68 -4.57
CA VAL A 170 -12.33 10.13 -4.75
C VAL A 170 -11.91 10.39 -6.20
N TRP A 171 -12.74 11.12 -6.96
CA TRP A 171 -12.48 11.42 -8.36
C TRP A 171 -11.50 12.59 -8.50
N ASN A 172 -10.22 12.27 -8.70
CA ASN A 172 -9.15 13.26 -8.86
C ASN A 172 -8.46 13.19 -10.24
N TYR A 173 -9.08 12.55 -11.23
CA TYR A 173 -8.42 12.14 -12.47
C TYR A 173 -8.79 12.97 -13.71
N GLY A 174 -9.13 14.24 -13.49
CA GLY A 174 -9.51 15.16 -14.56
C GLY A 174 -10.69 14.68 -15.40
N ASN A 175 -10.57 14.84 -16.71
CA ASN A 175 -11.64 14.62 -17.70
C ASN A 175 -11.64 13.23 -18.35
N ILE A 176 -11.07 12.21 -17.70
CA ILE A 176 -11.17 10.84 -18.22
C ILE A 176 -12.64 10.36 -18.22
N PRO A 177 -13.04 9.50 -19.17
CA PRO A 177 -14.43 9.09 -19.30
C PRO A 177 -14.90 8.08 -18.24
N TYR A 178 -13.99 7.36 -17.59
CA TYR A 178 -14.29 6.35 -16.57
C TYR A 178 -13.05 6.03 -15.73
N TRP A 179 -13.26 5.37 -14.60
CA TRP A 179 -12.23 4.66 -13.85
C TRP A 179 -12.49 3.16 -13.89
N LEU A 180 -11.42 2.36 -13.86
CA LEU A 180 -11.52 0.92 -14.03
C LEU A 180 -11.35 0.22 -12.68
N GLY A 181 -12.16 -0.82 -12.45
CA GLY A 181 -12.02 -1.68 -11.29
C GLY A 181 -12.92 -2.91 -11.35
N TYR A 182 -12.86 -3.73 -10.29
CA TYR A 182 -13.71 -4.91 -10.14
C TYR A 182 -14.31 -4.99 -8.72
N ALA A 183 -15.43 -5.70 -8.62
CA ALA A 183 -16.09 -6.03 -7.36
C ALA A 183 -16.32 -7.55 -7.31
N ALA A 184 -15.87 -8.22 -6.27
CA ALA A 184 -15.93 -9.68 -6.14
C ALA A 184 -16.61 -10.13 -4.83
N SER A 185 -17.22 -11.31 -4.84
CA SER A 185 -17.86 -11.93 -3.66
C SER A 185 -17.72 -13.46 -3.75
N GLY A 186 -16.76 -14.05 -3.05
CA GLY A 186 -16.31 -15.42 -3.28
C GLY A 186 -16.14 -15.75 -4.79
N TYR A 187 -16.80 -16.82 -5.25
CA TYR A 187 -16.89 -17.17 -6.68
C TYR A 187 -18.06 -16.49 -7.44
N ARG A 188 -18.75 -15.48 -6.90
CA ARG A 188 -19.98 -14.89 -7.53
C ARG A 188 -19.74 -13.91 -8.67
N PHE A 189 -18.51 -13.59 -8.99
CA PHE A 189 -18.16 -13.28 -10.37
C PHE A 189 -18.39 -14.59 -11.14
N ASN A 190 -19.23 -14.72 -12.17
CA ASN A 190 -19.70 -15.99 -12.81
C ASN A 190 -18.59 -16.96 -13.32
N LEU A 191 -17.54 -17.21 -12.54
CA LEU A 191 -16.21 -17.71 -12.86
C LEU A 191 -16.03 -19.15 -12.39
N GLU A 192 -17.12 -19.82 -12.00
CA GLU A 192 -17.12 -21.26 -11.74
C GLU A 192 -16.70 -22.02 -13.02
N SER A 193 -17.10 -21.52 -14.19
CA SER A 193 -16.67 -22.09 -15.47
C SER A 193 -15.29 -21.59 -15.88
N VAL A 194 -14.50 -22.48 -16.51
CA VAL A 194 -13.22 -22.12 -17.13
C VAL A 194 -13.44 -21.05 -18.21
N GLU A 195 -14.52 -21.16 -18.98
CA GLU A 195 -14.83 -20.19 -20.03
C GLU A 195 -14.94 -18.76 -19.52
N GLU A 196 -15.66 -18.55 -18.42
CA GLU A 196 -15.83 -17.21 -17.85
C GLU A 196 -14.51 -16.65 -17.28
N ARG A 197 -13.65 -17.51 -16.73
CA ARG A 197 -12.29 -17.11 -16.32
C ARG A 197 -11.45 -16.63 -17.50
N PHE A 198 -11.53 -17.32 -18.65
CA PHE A 198 -10.83 -16.88 -19.86
C PHE A 198 -11.47 -15.63 -20.49
N ARG A 199 -12.80 -15.44 -20.40
CA ARG A 199 -13.47 -14.19 -20.81
C ARG A 199 -13.03 -13.01 -19.97
N MET A 200 -12.89 -13.21 -18.66
CA MET A 200 -12.43 -12.18 -17.75
C MET A 200 -10.96 -11.81 -18.03
N VAL A 201 -10.08 -12.79 -18.28
CA VAL A 201 -8.69 -12.51 -18.67
C VAL A 201 -8.62 -11.80 -20.03
N LEU A 202 -9.46 -12.16 -21.00
CA LEU A 202 -9.59 -11.40 -22.25
C LEU A 202 -9.92 -9.93 -21.98
N ALA A 203 -10.94 -9.68 -21.14
CA ALA A 203 -11.37 -8.34 -20.78
C ALA A 203 -10.25 -7.57 -20.05
N LEU A 204 -9.60 -8.19 -19.06
CA LEU A 204 -8.53 -7.57 -18.28
C LEU A 204 -7.31 -7.24 -19.13
N LEU A 205 -6.92 -8.12 -20.06
CA LEU A 205 -5.86 -7.84 -21.02
C LEU A 205 -6.23 -6.64 -21.90
N ASN A 206 -7.43 -6.62 -22.50
CA ASN A 206 -7.87 -5.47 -23.29
C ASN A 206 -7.89 -4.17 -22.47
N LEU A 207 -8.39 -4.19 -21.23
CA LEU A 207 -8.37 -3.05 -20.31
C LEU A 207 -6.94 -2.57 -20.00
N SER A 208 -5.97 -3.48 -19.83
CA SER A 208 -4.59 -3.11 -19.53
C SER A 208 -3.93 -2.23 -20.61
N LEU A 209 -4.43 -2.28 -21.85
CA LEU A 209 -3.98 -1.40 -22.95
C LEU A 209 -4.44 0.06 -22.77
N LEU A 210 -5.43 0.31 -21.92
CA LEU A 210 -5.95 1.65 -21.63
C LEU A 210 -5.20 2.33 -20.48
N PHE A 211 -4.52 1.56 -19.61
CA PHE A 211 -3.87 2.08 -18.41
C PHE A 211 -2.83 3.18 -18.69
N PRO A 212 -1.99 3.09 -19.74
CA PRO A 212 -1.07 4.18 -20.09
C PRO A 212 -1.79 5.49 -20.42
N GLY A 213 -2.86 5.44 -21.22
CA GLY A 213 -3.66 6.63 -21.55
C GLY A 213 -4.43 7.20 -20.36
N ILE A 214 -4.82 6.36 -19.40
CA ILE A 214 -5.40 6.80 -18.12
C ILE A 214 -4.34 7.52 -17.28
N ALA A 215 -3.12 6.97 -17.19
CA ALA A 215 -2.02 7.56 -16.44
C ALA A 215 -1.47 8.86 -17.06
N GLU A 216 -1.67 9.09 -18.35
CA GLU A 216 -1.28 10.31 -19.05
C GLU A 216 -2.28 11.47 -18.92
N ALA A 217 -3.42 11.29 -18.24
CA ALA A 217 -4.48 12.29 -18.20
C ALA A 217 -4.04 13.61 -17.53
N PRO A 218 -4.23 14.77 -18.17
CA PRO A 218 -3.95 16.08 -17.57
C PRO A 218 -5.03 16.39 -16.52
N ASP A 219 -4.64 16.96 -15.38
CA ASP A 219 -5.47 17.22 -14.18
C ASP A 219 -5.65 16.02 -13.23
N GLN A 220 -4.65 15.16 -13.12
CA GLN A 220 -4.53 14.33 -11.93
C GLN A 220 -4.08 15.22 -10.76
N ASP A 221 -4.98 15.55 -9.84
CA ASP A 221 -4.54 16.08 -8.54
C ASP A 221 -3.84 14.92 -7.84
N ASP A 222 -2.52 15.04 -7.66
CA ASP A 222 -1.61 13.96 -7.31
C ASP A 222 -2.10 13.21 -6.04
N ASP A 223 -2.80 12.08 -6.22
CA ASP A 223 -2.96 11.06 -5.15
C ASP A 223 -1.57 10.60 -4.64
N VAL A 224 -0.51 10.89 -5.42
CA VAL A 224 0.88 10.67 -5.11
C VAL A 224 1.62 11.99 -4.91
N LYS A 225 1.64 12.47 -3.68
CA LYS A 225 2.37 13.69 -3.35
C LYS A 225 3.89 13.46 -3.42
N THR A 226 4.54 14.13 -4.37
CA THR A 226 6.00 14.11 -4.52
C THR A 226 6.66 15.26 -3.74
N ILE A 227 7.70 14.95 -2.97
CA ILE A 227 8.51 15.90 -2.19
C ILE A 227 9.97 15.77 -2.64
N HIS A 228 10.51 16.85 -3.19
CA HIS A 228 11.93 16.95 -3.52
C HIS A 228 12.72 17.45 -2.31
N ARG A 229 13.79 16.74 -1.94
CA ARG A 229 14.69 17.13 -0.85
C ARG A 229 15.91 17.88 -1.40
N PRO A 230 16.44 18.89 -0.69
CA PRO A 230 17.67 19.60 -1.08
C PRO A 230 18.88 18.67 -1.28
N SER A 231 18.88 17.51 -0.61
CA SER A 231 19.90 16.46 -0.75
C SER A 231 19.84 15.69 -2.07
N GLY A 232 18.87 15.99 -2.96
CA GLY A 232 18.64 15.27 -4.21
C GLY A 232 17.77 14.01 -4.08
N GLY A 233 17.32 13.68 -2.86
CA GLY A 233 16.35 12.61 -2.65
C GLY A 233 14.93 13.03 -3.06
N VAL A 234 14.12 12.05 -3.48
CA VAL A 234 12.71 12.25 -3.82
C VAL A 234 11.86 11.35 -2.95
N VAL A 235 10.84 11.89 -2.31
CA VAL A 235 9.87 11.13 -1.51
C VAL A 235 8.53 11.17 -2.22
N ARG A 236 7.90 10.02 -2.43
CA ARG A 236 6.55 9.90 -2.97
C ARG A 236 5.65 9.30 -1.92
N LEU A 237 4.59 10.03 -1.57
CA LEU A 237 3.60 9.62 -0.58
C LEU A 237 2.41 9.02 -1.32
N TYR A 238 2.09 7.76 -1.07
CA TYR A 238 0.91 7.06 -1.55
C TYR A 238 -0.02 6.83 -0.35
N PRO A 239 -1.36 6.75 -0.52
CA PRO A 239 -2.30 6.44 0.55
C PRO A 239 -1.86 5.35 1.55
N ALA A 240 -1.29 4.23 1.09
CA ALA A 240 -0.90 3.13 1.98
C ALA A 240 0.60 3.10 2.32
N PHE A 241 1.47 3.62 1.46
CA PHE A 241 2.93 3.47 1.58
C PHE A 241 3.71 4.70 1.12
N VAL A 242 4.98 4.77 1.50
CA VAL A 242 5.91 5.83 1.08
C VAL A 242 7.05 5.22 0.32
N THR A 243 7.42 5.78 -0.84
CA THR A 243 8.70 5.46 -1.49
C THR A 243 9.68 6.61 -1.36
N LYS A 244 10.94 6.26 -1.09
CA LYS A 244 12.06 7.21 -1.04
C LYS A 244 13.11 6.79 -2.07
N TYR A 245 13.39 7.70 -3.00
CA TYR A 245 14.42 7.58 -4.01
C TYR A 245 15.66 8.32 -3.51
N TYR A 246 16.79 7.63 -3.55
CA TYR A 246 18.05 8.15 -3.06
C TYR A 246 19.03 8.38 -4.21
N PRO A 247 19.79 9.48 -4.20
CA PRO A 247 20.81 9.73 -5.21
C PRO A 247 21.97 8.73 -5.12
N VAL A 248 22.18 8.14 -3.93
CA VAL A 248 23.29 7.21 -3.66
C VAL A 248 22.77 5.97 -2.93
N GLY A 249 23.01 4.79 -3.50
CA GLY A 249 22.49 3.51 -2.98
C GLY A 249 23.11 3.01 -1.67
N ALA A 250 24.23 3.58 -1.21
CA ALA A 250 24.88 3.17 0.04
C ALA A 250 23.97 3.27 1.26
N ILE A 251 23.01 4.21 1.24
CA ILE A 251 22.02 4.41 2.31
C ILE A 251 21.08 3.21 2.49
N LEU A 252 20.83 2.43 1.43
CA LEU A 252 19.94 1.26 1.51
C LEU A 252 20.51 0.17 2.43
N TYR A 253 21.83 0.02 2.50
CA TYR A 253 22.47 -0.89 3.47
C TYR A 253 22.29 -0.42 4.91
N HIS A 254 22.28 0.90 5.13
CA HIS A 254 22.01 1.45 6.45
C HIS A 254 20.55 1.25 6.85
N LEU A 255 19.61 1.51 5.93
CA LEU A 255 18.17 1.25 6.14
C LEU A 255 17.92 -0.21 6.47
N ALA A 256 18.50 -1.15 5.72
CA ALA A 256 18.35 -2.58 5.99
C ALA A 256 18.81 -2.95 7.42
N ARG A 257 19.89 -2.34 7.91
CA ARG A 257 20.39 -2.58 9.28
C ARG A 257 19.49 -1.97 10.35
N VAL A 258 19.03 -0.74 10.14
CA VAL A 258 18.14 -0.05 11.08
C VAL A 258 16.82 -0.81 11.20
N TYR A 259 16.13 -1.02 10.08
CA TYR A 259 14.81 -1.68 10.07
C TYR A 259 14.88 -3.17 10.43
N GLY A 260 16.01 -3.84 10.15
CA GLY A 260 16.27 -5.17 10.69
C GLY A 260 16.29 -5.20 12.21
N ALA A 261 16.97 -4.23 12.84
CA ALA A 261 17.00 -4.11 14.30
C ALA A 261 15.64 -3.72 14.90
N LEU A 262 14.86 -2.86 14.22
CA LEU A 262 13.49 -2.52 14.63
C LEU A 262 12.59 -3.77 14.64
N LEU A 263 12.69 -4.58 13.59
CA LEU A 263 11.91 -5.81 13.46
C LEU A 263 12.32 -6.88 14.47
N GLU A 264 13.64 -7.12 14.63
CA GLU A 264 14.16 -8.07 15.63
C GLU A 264 13.85 -7.64 17.07
N GLY A 265 13.79 -6.33 17.29
CA GLY A 265 13.47 -5.71 18.58
C GLY A 265 12.00 -5.60 18.92
N ASP A 266 11.10 -5.98 17.99
CA ASP A 266 9.65 -5.77 18.10
C ASP A 266 9.31 -4.33 18.53
N VAL A 267 9.95 -3.35 17.88
CA VAL A 267 9.76 -1.92 18.22
C VAL A 267 8.37 -1.48 17.75
N PRO A 268 7.47 -1.04 18.66
CA PRO A 268 6.12 -0.63 18.29
C PRO A 268 6.11 0.81 17.73
N ASN A 269 5.00 1.21 17.11
CA ASN A 269 4.70 2.59 16.69
C ASN A 269 5.76 3.20 15.74
N VAL A 270 6.35 2.37 14.88
CA VAL A 270 7.29 2.77 13.82
C VAL A 270 6.74 2.39 12.46
N ASP A 271 7.26 3.01 11.41
CA ASP A 271 7.06 2.49 10.06
C ASP A 271 7.91 1.22 9.83
N HIS A 272 7.63 0.52 8.74
CA HIS A 272 8.26 -0.72 8.36
C HIS A 272 8.82 -0.61 6.95
N LEU A 273 10.05 -1.06 6.75
CA LEU A 273 10.67 -1.16 5.44
C LEU A 273 10.16 -2.44 4.74
N THR A 274 9.33 -2.29 3.71
CA THR A 274 8.71 -3.42 3.00
C THR A 274 9.51 -3.86 1.77
N LYS A 275 10.23 -2.94 1.12
CA LYS A 275 11.00 -3.24 -0.10
C LYS A 275 12.26 -2.38 -0.22
N LEU A 276 13.33 -3.00 -0.73
CA LEU A 276 14.56 -2.34 -1.17
C LEU A 276 14.86 -2.67 -2.63
N ASP A 277 15.07 -1.66 -3.46
CA ASP A 277 15.56 -1.79 -4.83
C ASP A 277 16.93 -1.10 -4.96
N PHE A 278 18.00 -1.89 -4.94
CA PHE A 278 19.38 -1.42 -5.06
C PHE A 278 19.75 -0.94 -6.47
N LYS A 279 18.98 -1.31 -7.49
CA LYS A 279 19.23 -0.89 -8.87
C LYS A 279 18.67 0.52 -9.10
N LEU A 280 17.50 0.80 -8.54
CA LEU A 280 16.83 2.09 -8.64
C LEU A 280 17.16 3.03 -7.47
N ASN A 281 17.89 2.55 -6.46
CA ASN A 281 18.15 3.24 -5.19
C ASN A 281 16.86 3.66 -4.48
N VAL A 282 15.90 2.72 -4.36
CA VAL A 282 14.57 2.98 -3.79
C VAL A 282 14.34 2.15 -2.54
N ALA A 283 13.67 2.75 -1.55
CA ALA A 283 13.11 2.06 -0.40
C ALA A 283 11.61 2.35 -0.28
N THR A 284 10.82 1.33 0.06
CA THR A 284 9.37 1.43 0.30
C THR A 284 9.07 1.18 1.77
N PHE A 285 8.19 2.01 2.36
CA PHE A 285 7.83 2.00 3.77
C PHE A 285 6.32 1.98 3.98
N GLU A 286 5.85 1.30 5.02
CA GLU A 286 4.43 1.22 5.43
C GLU A 286 4.29 1.32 6.95
N PRO A 287 3.20 1.91 7.49
CA PRO A 287 2.13 2.60 6.77
C PRO A 287 2.55 4.01 6.32
N CYS A 288 1.90 4.55 5.30
CA CYS A 288 1.99 5.99 5.00
C CYS A 288 1.13 6.78 6.00
N GLY A 289 1.73 7.21 7.10
CA GLY A 289 1.06 8.12 8.03
C GLY A 289 0.92 9.55 7.46
N GLU A 290 -0.11 10.26 7.90
CA GLU A 290 -0.19 11.71 7.71
C GLU A 290 0.88 12.38 8.58
N ILE A 291 1.82 13.09 7.95
CA ILE A 291 2.83 13.85 8.68
C ILE A 291 2.11 14.88 9.56
N ALA A 292 2.31 14.80 10.88
CA ALA A 292 1.79 15.78 11.83
C ALA A 292 2.59 17.08 11.66
N ALA A 293 2.25 17.86 10.64
CA ALA A 293 2.88 19.15 10.38
C ALA A 293 2.48 20.21 11.42
N SER A 294 1.52 19.91 12.30
CA SER A 294 1.25 20.68 13.50
C SER A 294 1.04 19.78 14.73
N PRO A 295 1.40 20.26 15.94
CA PRO A 295 1.10 19.59 17.19
C PRO A 295 -0.42 19.34 17.38
N PRO A 296 -0.83 18.35 18.18
CA PRO A 296 -2.20 18.21 18.65
C PRO A 296 -2.72 19.51 19.27
N ARG A 297 -4.04 19.72 19.23
CA ARG A 297 -4.70 20.92 19.80
C ARG A 297 -5.46 20.65 21.09
N ASP A 298 -5.48 19.40 21.54
CA ASP A 298 -6.10 18.94 22.77
C ASP A 298 -5.15 18.05 23.57
N LEU A 299 -5.31 18.11 24.88
CA LEU A 299 -4.44 17.43 25.84
C LEU A 299 -4.55 15.88 25.77
N PRO A 300 -5.73 15.26 25.61
CA PRO A 300 -5.83 13.81 25.46
C PRO A 300 -5.07 13.27 24.25
N THR A 301 -5.18 13.92 23.08
CA THR A 301 -4.44 13.50 21.88
C THR A 301 -2.93 13.66 22.06
N LEU A 302 -2.48 14.74 22.73
CA LEU A 302 -1.06 14.90 23.06
C LEU A 302 -0.55 13.77 23.97
N PHE A 303 -1.32 13.38 24.99
CA PHE A 303 -0.96 12.23 25.84
C PHE A 303 -0.83 10.93 25.05
N ALA A 304 -1.78 10.66 24.15
CA ALA A 304 -1.74 9.46 23.31
C ALA A 304 -0.48 9.43 22.43
N VAL A 305 -0.16 10.53 21.73
CA VAL A 305 1.02 10.60 20.87
C VAL A 305 2.32 10.47 21.66
N LEU A 306 2.46 11.17 22.79
CA LEU A 306 3.66 11.07 23.63
C LEU A 306 3.86 9.65 24.18
N LYS A 307 2.76 8.95 24.51
CA LYS A 307 2.79 7.56 24.95
C LYS A 307 3.32 6.66 23.83
N ASP A 308 2.83 6.82 22.61
CA ASP A 308 3.25 5.99 21.47
C ASP A 308 4.74 6.20 21.15
N VAL A 309 5.20 7.45 21.16
CA VAL A 309 6.64 7.80 21.00
C VAL A 309 7.49 7.18 22.10
N LEU A 310 7.07 7.28 23.37
CA LEU A 310 7.82 6.73 24.49
C LEU A 310 7.86 5.19 24.48
N GLN A 311 6.78 4.53 24.06
CA GLN A 311 6.77 3.07 23.85
C GLN A 311 7.78 2.63 22.79
N ALA A 312 7.83 3.35 21.65
CA ALA A 312 8.81 3.09 20.61
C ALA A 312 10.25 3.29 21.13
N LEU A 313 10.51 4.39 21.85
CA LEU A 313 11.81 4.68 22.42
C LEU A 313 12.29 3.64 23.43
N VAL A 314 11.41 3.16 24.31
CA VAL A 314 11.74 2.09 25.26
C VAL A 314 12.26 0.85 24.53
N ALA A 315 11.57 0.41 23.48
CA ALA A 315 12.01 -0.75 22.70
C ALA A 315 13.28 -0.46 21.88
N LEU A 316 13.35 0.72 21.24
CA LEU A 316 14.49 1.15 20.43
C LEU A 316 15.79 1.24 21.24
N HIS A 317 15.72 1.84 22.44
CA HIS A 317 16.87 2.00 23.33
C HIS A 317 17.35 0.64 23.86
N ARG A 318 16.45 -0.32 24.09
CA ARG A 318 16.81 -1.70 24.49
C ARG A 318 17.60 -2.44 23.42
N VAL A 319 17.33 -2.18 22.14
CA VAL A 319 18.12 -2.73 21.03
C VAL A 319 19.36 -1.90 20.68
N GLY A 320 19.70 -0.91 21.51
CA GLY A 320 20.93 -0.13 21.40
C GLY A 320 20.92 0.96 20.32
N TRP A 321 19.73 1.35 19.83
CA TRP A 321 19.57 2.40 18.84
C TRP A 321 19.05 3.70 19.49
N ILE A 322 19.35 4.83 18.84
CA ILE A 322 18.95 6.18 19.26
C ILE A 322 18.37 6.86 18.03
N HIS A 323 17.20 7.48 18.13
CA HIS A 323 16.49 8.04 16.98
C HIS A 323 17.15 9.34 16.48
N ARG A 324 17.52 10.25 17.38
CA ARG A 324 18.24 11.52 17.15
C ARG A 324 17.50 12.62 16.38
N ASP A 325 16.33 12.34 15.82
CA ASP A 325 15.54 13.33 15.08
C ASP A 325 14.04 13.24 15.42
N ILE A 326 13.70 13.19 16.71
CA ILE A 326 12.29 13.21 17.16
C ILE A 326 11.78 14.65 17.12
N ARG A 327 10.76 14.88 16.30
CA ARG A 327 10.14 16.19 16.05
C ARG A 327 8.80 15.98 15.36
N TRP A 328 7.87 16.93 15.46
CA TRP A 328 6.54 16.83 14.87
C TRP A 328 6.55 16.41 13.37
N PRO A 329 7.43 16.96 12.51
CA PRO A 329 7.55 16.52 11.11
C PRO A 329 7.93 15.04 10.89
N ASN A 330 8.46 14.35 11.91
CA ASN A 330 8.82 12.93 11.86
C ASN A 330 7.88 12.06 12.71
N VAL A 331 6.83 12.65 13.30
CA VAL A 331 5.73 11.92 13.94
C VAL A 331 4.56 11.90 12.96
N ALA A 332 4.11 10.71 12.58
CA ALA A 332 3.02 10.55 11.63
C ALA A 332 1.77 9.99 12.33
N ARG A 333 0.60 10.49 11.95
CA ARG A 333 -0.69 9.97 12.41
C ARG A 333 -1.17 8.88 11.44
N SER A 334 -1.67 7.77 11.98
CA SER A 334 -2.43 6.77 11.19
C SER A 334 -3.71 7.42 10.63
N PRO A 335 -4.26 7.02 9.46
CA PRO A 335 -5.13 7.83 8.57
C PRO A 335 -6.47 8.41 9.08
N HIS A 336 -6.71 8.55 10.37
CA HIS A 336 -7.87 9.28 10.88
C HIS A 336 -7.47 10.67 11.40
N ALA A 337 -7.80 11.70 10.60
CA ALA A 337 -7.85 13.15 10.87
C ALA A 337 -6.81 14.00 10.12
N SER A 338 -7.35 14.80 9.19
CA SER A 338 -6.66 15.58 8.18
C SER A 338 -6.00 16.88 8.68
N SER A 339 -4.83 17.18 8.09
CA SER A 339 -4.47 18.42 7.37
C SER A 339 -3.21 19.24 7.78
N SER A 340 -2.55 19.69 6.69
CA SER A 340 -1.73 20.89 6.41
C SER A 340 -0.23 20.95 6.78
N ARG A 341 0.57 21.19 5.73
CA ARG A 341 2.03 21.39 5.58
C ARG A 341 2.56 22.66 6.30
N ASP A 342 3.77 22.60 6.88
CA ASP A 342 4.86 23.59 6.68
C ASP A 342 6.22 23.17 7.31
N HIS A 343 7.27 23.93 7.02
CA HIS A 343 8.69 23.55 6.95
C HIS A 343 9.53 23.54 8.26
N LEU A 344 10.59 22.71 8.20
CA LEU A 344 11.65 22.41 9.20
C LEU A 344 12.45 23.64 9.67
N ARG A 345 12.73 23.76 10.98
CA ARG A 345 13.72 24.70 11.53
C ARG A 345 14.81 24.03 12.38
N VAL A 346 15.88 24.80 12.62
CA VAL A 346 17.11 24.43 13.36
C VAL A 346 16.91 24.49 14.88
N GLU A 347 15.84 25.17 15.34
CA GLU A 347 15.49 25.33 16.76
C GLU A 347 14.94 24.05 17.42
N GLU A 348 14.87 22.93 16.69
CA GLU A 348 14.16 21.70 17.08
C GLU A 348 15.05 20.58 17.66
N HIS A 349 16.31 20.89 18.00
CA HIS A 349 17.31 19.89 18.38
C HIS A 349 17.86 20.12 19.79
N SER A 350 18.22 19.04 20.48
CA SER A 350 18.83 19.12 21.82
C SER A 350 20.18 19.87 21.74
N PRO A 351 20.57 20.66 22.75
CA PRO A 351 21.78 21.49 22.72
C PRO A 351 23.07 20.73 22.34
N GLU A 352 23.19 19.47 22.75
CA GLU A 352 24.36 18.62 22.52
C GLU A 352 24.43 17.99 21.11
N MET A 353 23.37 18.08 20.29
CA MET A 353 23.40 17.58 18.91
C MET A 353 24.39 18.35 18.02
N PHE A 354 24.77 19.58 18.41
CA PHE A 354 25.63 20.47 17.63
C PHE A 354 27.07 20.54 18.17
N VAL A 355 27.43 19.73 19.16
CA VAL A 355 28.78 19.70 19.73
C VAL A 355 29.57 18.54 19.11
N ASP A 356 30.45 18.86 18.16
CA ASP A 356 31.30 17.87 17.48
C ASP A 356 32.18 17.09 18.49
N GLY A 357 32.09 15.75 18.43
CA GLY A 357 32.94 14.83 19.21
C GLY A 357 32.33 14.26 20.49
N MET A 358 31.08 14.61 20.83
CA MET A 358 30.35 13.98 21.94
C MET A 358 29.68 12.67 21.53
N LEU A 359 29.73 11.64 22.40
CA LEU A 359 28.91 10.43 22.25
C LEU A 359 27.44 10.79 22.52
N HIS A 360 26.59 10.71 21.49
CA HIS A 360 25.15 10.88 21.68
C HIS A 360 24.58 9.69 22.45
N THR A 361 23.92 9.96 23.58
CA THR A 361 23.23 8.96 24.41
C THR A 361 21.73 8.98 24.13
N THR A 362 21.00 8.03 24.71
CA THR A 362 19.53 7.96 24.67
C THR A 362 18.86 9.22 25.23
N ALA A 363 19.56 10.00 26.05
CA ALA A 363 19.09 11.25 26.65
C ALA A 363 18.73 12.34 25.61
N VAL A 364 19.28 12.27 24.40
CA VAL A 364 18.91 13.16 23.27
C VAL A 364 17.46 12.94 22.86
N ASP A 365 17.02 11.68 22.78
CA ASP A 365 15.65 11.34 22.42
C ASP A 365 14.67 11.78 23.53
N ILE A 366 15.07 11.65 24.80
CA ILE A 366 14.27 12.06 25.95
C ILE A 366 14.04 13.57 25.98
N TRP A 367 15.08 14.36 25.68
CA TRP A 367 14.94 15.80 25.55
C TRP A 367 13.98 16.17 24.42
N ALA A 368 14.06 15.47 23.29
CA ALA A 368 13.18 15.71 22.14
C ALA A 368 11.70 15.43 22.46
N VAL A 369 11.39 14.47 23.34
CA VAL A 369 10.02 14.28 23.87
C VAL A 369 9.55 15.52 24.63
N GLY A 370 10.40 16.12 25.47
CA GLY A 370 10.11 17.38 26.15
C GLY A 370 9.90 18.53 25.16
N TYR A 371 10.68 18.55 24.09
CA TYR A 371 10.54 19.55 23.02
C TYR A 371 9.20 19.43 22.27
N LEU A 372 8.69 18.21 22.04
CA LEU A 372 7.34 18.02 21.45
C LEU A 372 6.25 18.68 22.30
N ILE A 373 6.36 18.59 23.63
CA ILE A 373 5.45 19.24 24.59
C ILE A 373 5.56 20.76 24.47
N ASP A 374 6.78 21.29 24.43
CA ASP A 374 7.03 22.72 24.28
C ASP A 374 6.41 23.33 23.03
N CYS A 375 6.42 22.58 21.94
CA CYS A 375 5.83 23.01 20.69
C CYS A 375 4.29 22.88 20.68
N SER A 376 3.71 22.14 21.61
CA SER A 376 2.25 22.04 21.73
C SER A 376 1.72 23.22 22.55
N ASP A 377 1.11 24.21 21.88
CA ASP A 377 0.47 25.38 22.50
C ASP A 377 -0.84 24.98 23.21
N ILE A 378 -0.73 24.02 24.13
CA ILE A 378 -1.78 23.47 24.97
C ILE A 378 -1.37 23.80 26.41
N GLY A 379 -2.34 24.08 27.29
CA GLY A 379 -2.11 24.36 28.71
C GLY A 379 -1.53 23.18 29.51
N TRP A 380 -0.35 22.68 29.12
CA TRP A 380 0.41 21.62 29.77
C TRP A 380 0.83 22.05 31.17
N ASP A 381 1.39 23.26 31.28
CA ASP A 381 1.91 23.83 32.52
C ASP A 381 0.85 24.37 33.48
N THR A 382 -0.43 24.07 33.24
CA THR A 382 -1.51 24.41 34.18
C THR A 382 -1.52 23.50 35.42
N ASP A 383 -0.76 22.40 35.40
CA ASP A 383 -0.58 21.48 36.52
C ASP A 383 0.90 21.37 36.89
N SER A 384 1.20 21.50 38.18
CA SER A 384 2.59 21.52 38.67
C SER A 384 3.34 20.19 38.48
N LYS A 385 2.63 19.04 38.47
CA LYS A 385 3.25 17.74 38.17
C LYS A 385 3.64 17.68 36.70
N ARG A 386 2.79 18.19 35.80
CA ARG A 386 3.08 18.22 34.34
C ARG A 386 4.23 19.16 34.00
N SER A 387 4.36 20.30 34.67
CA SER A 387 5.53 21.17 34.52
C SER A 387 6.82 20.49 34.97
N ALA A 388 6.81 19.86 36.16
CA ALA A 388 7.97 19.13 36.67
C ALA A 388 8.38 17.97 35.74
N PHE A 389 7.41 17.27 35.16
CA PHE A 389 7.64 16.24 34.15
C PHE A 389 8.42 16.80 32.96
N ARG A 390 7.93 17.87 32.33
CA ARG A 390 8.59 18.50 31.17
C ARG A 390 10.01 18.99 31.51
N GLU A 391 10.18 19.63 32.66
CA GLU A 391 11.50 20.11 33.12
C GLU A 391 12.50 18.97 33.30
N SER A 392 12.05 17.80 33.78
CA SER A 392 12.91 16.61 33.93
C SER A 392 13.39 16.06 32.58
N LEU A 393 12.54 16.09 31.54
CA LEU A 393 12.89 15.63 30.19
C LEU A 393 13.92 16.57 29.55
N MET A 394 13.76 17.88 29.76
CA MET A 394 14.58 18.91 29.14
C MET A 394 15.74 19.40 30.02
N HIS A 395 16.13 18.61 31.03
CA HIS A 395 17.21 18.98 31.94
C HIS A 395 18.52 19.24 31.19
N GLN A 396 19.28 20.26 31.61
CA GLN A 396 20.50 20.68 30.93
C GLN A 396 21.60 19.62 30.96
N ASP A 397 21.71 18.90 32.09
CA ASP A 397 22.60 17.74 32.23
C ASP A 397 21.93 16.47 31.64
N PRO A 398 22.48 15.85 30.58
CA PRO A 398 21.94 14.63 29.97
C PRO A 398 21.89 13.43 30.93
N GLU A 399 22.82 13.31 31.87
CA GLU A 399 22.86 12.20 32.84
C GLU A 399 21.77 12.32 33.90
N ALA A 400 21.20 13.51 34.07
CA ALA A 400 20.08 13.77 34.97
C ALA A 400 18.72 13.56 34.29
N ARG A 401 18.67 13.36 32.97
CA ARG A 401 17.43 13.04 32.26
C ARG A 401 17.04 11.57 32.51
N PRO A 402 15.75 11.27 32.65
CA PRO A 402 15.30 9.90 32.93
C PRO A 402 15.45 8.97 31.72
N SER A 403 15.41 7.65 31.93
CA SER A 403 15.25 6.67 30.84
C SER A 403 13.81 6.69 30.31
N ALA A 404 13.58 6.28 29.05
CA ALA A 404 12.24 6.32 28.42
C ALA A 404 11.15 5.58 29.23
N GLU A 405 11.50 4.56 30.02
CA GLU A 405 10.56 3.82 30.87
C GLU A 405 9.94 4.67 32.00
N GLN A 406 10.67 5.66 32.52
CA GLN A 406 10.15 6.48 33.60
C GLN A 406 9.07 7.46 33.09
N PRO A 407 9.33 8.31 32.07
CA PRO A 407 8.32 9.19 31.50
C PRO A 407 7.09 8.44 30.98
N LEU A 408 7.26 7.23 30.42
CA LEU A 408 6.12 6.42 29.96
C LEU A 408 5.16 6.03 31.10
N ARG A 409 5.71 5.72 32.28
CA ARG A 409 4.91 5.40 33.47
C ARG A 409 4.20 6.64 34.00
N GLU A 410 4.92 7.74 34.18
CA GLU A 410 4.37 9.01 34.69
C GLU A 410 3.25 9.56 33.76
N LEU A 411 3.45 9.48 32.44
CA LEU A 411 2.44 9.90 31.45
C LEU A 411 1.15 9.07 31.53
N THR A 412 1.28 7.77 31.80
CA THR A 412 0.12 6.87 31.95
C THR A 412 -0.69 7.22 33.20
N GLU A 413 -0.03 7.65 34.28
CA GLU A 413 -0.69 8.13 35.50
C GLU A 413 -1.45 9.45 35.23
N PHE A 414 -0.83 10.41 34.53
CA PHE A 414 -1.52 11.65 34.14
C PHE A 414 -2.76 11.42 33.29
N GLN A 415 -2.71 10.47 32.36
CA GLN A 415 -3.86 10.13 31.51
C GLN A 415 -5.02 9.56 32.33
N GLN A 416 -4.74 8.75 33.36
CA GLN A 416 -5.77 8.21 34.26
C GLN A 416 -6.35 9.29 35.20
N GLU A 417 -5.54 10.23 35.67
CA GLU A 417 -5.99 11.36 36.50
C GLU A 417 -6.84 12.36 35.68
N ALA A 418 -6.51 12.58 34.40
CA ALA A 418 -7.18 13.54 33.51
C ALA A 418 -8.48 13.02 32.88
N LEU A 419 -8.71 11.70 32.86
CA LEU A 419 -9.91 11.05 32.30
C LEU A 419 -10.62 10.20 33.37
N PRO A 420 -11.36 10.79 34.32
CA PRO A 420 -12.17 10.01 35.25
C PRO A 420 -13.37 9.40 34.50
N ALA A 421 -13.38 8.06 34.44
CA ALA A 421 -14.46 7.16 34.00
C ALA A 421 -15.82 7.79 33.57
N GLU A 422 -16.05 7.90 32.26
CA GLU A 422 -17.41 7.87 31.68
C GLU A 422 -17.96 6.44 31.68
N ALA A 423 -18.04 5.81 32.85
CA ALA A 423 -18.59 4.47 33.01
C ALA A 423 -19.59 4.43 34.18
N ASP A 424 -20.58 5.32 34.19
CA ASP A 424 -21.74 5.14 35.08
C ASP A 424 -23.02 5.93 34.69
N GLN A 425 -23.26 6.22 33.41
CA GLN A 425 -24.52 6.87 32.97
C GLN A 425 -25.43 6.07 32.04
N ASP A 426 -25.09 4.82 31.70
CA ASP A 426 -25.89 4.01 30.76
C ASP A 426 -26.68 2.85 31.41
N GLN A 427 -27.19 3.07 32.64
CA GLN A 427 -28.18 2.18 33.27
C GLN A 427 -29.57 2.83 33.51
N SER A 428 -29.86 4.01 32.92
CA SER A 428 -31.18 4.65 33.09
C SER A 428 -32.19 4.40 31.96
N TRP A 429 -31.82 3.71 30.87
CA TRP A 429 -32.69 3.57 29.67
C TRP A 429 -33.29 2.19 29.38
N LEU A 430 -33.05 1.15 30.21
CA LEU A 430 -33.63 -0.19 30.01
C LEU A 430 -34.86 -0.51 30.89
N GLY A 431 -35.52 0.51 31.45
CA GLY A 431 -36.68 0.33 32.32
C GLY A 431 -37.88 1.18 31.94
N LYS A 432 -38.57 0.86 30.83
CA LYS A 432 -40.03 1.05 30.61
C LYS A 432 -40.42 0.88 29.13
N ARG A 433 -40.79 -0.33 28.71
CA ARG A 433 -41.94 -0.59 27.82
C ARG A 433 -42.46 -2.01 28.06
N LYS A 434 -43.45 -2.13 28.96
CA LYS A 434 -44.43 -3.22 29.00
C LYS A 434 -45.82 -2.60 29.12
N HIS A 435 -46.72 -3.07 28.25
CA HIS A 435 -48.17 -2.84 28.19
C HIS A 435 -48.55 -1.42 27.71
N SER A 436 -49.19 -1.25 26.57
CA SER A 436 -50.47 -1.86 26.15
C SER A 436 -50.55 -1.99 24.63
#